data_AF-A0A1S6IPF0-F1
#
_entry.id   AF-A0A1S6IPF0-F1
#
_cell.length_a   1.000
_cell.length_b   1.000
_cell.length_c   1.000
_cell.angle_alpha   90.00
_cell.angle_beta   90.00
_cell.angle_gamma   90.00
#
_symmetry.space_group_name_H-M   'P 1'
#
loop_
_entity.id
_entity.type
_entity.pdbx_description
1 polymer ?
#
loop_
_entity_poly.entity_id
_entity_poly.type
_entity_poly.pdbx_seq_one_letter_code
_entity_poly.pdbx_strand_id
1 'polypeptide(L)' 'MDLIQRAIELRWPVLLFELIFLIGGILLIVSGRKIRKQSKISSLLNMIIGLVIALVSIYTLYWTIMLGYNS' A
#
# COMPACT_ATOMS: atom_id res chain seq x y z
N MET A 1 -16.38 -2.01 -21.03
CA MET A 1 -15.06 -1.47 -20.63
C MET A 1 -14.53 -2.35 -19.53
N ASP A 2 -13.24 -2.64 -19.54
CA ASP A 2 -12.63 -3.45 -18.48
C ASP A 2 -12.75 -2.73 -17.13
N LEU A 3 -12.96 -3.49 -16.06
CA LEU A 3 -13.26 -2.96 -14.71
C LEU A 3 -12.08 -2.10 -14.22
N ILE A 4 -10.86 -2.54 -14.53
CA ILE A 4 -9.61 -1.83 -14.26
C ILE A 4 -9.55 -0.53 -15.06
N GLN A 5 -9.90 -0.57 -16.34
CA GLN A 5 -9.86 0.61 -17.20
C GLN A 5 -10.81 1.70 -16.71
N ARG A 6 -12.05 1.33 -16.35
CA ARG A 6 -13.05 2.26 -15.80
C ARG A 6 -12.59 2.85 -14.46
N ALA A 7 -12.01 2.03 -13.58
CA ALA A 7 -11.48 2.51 -12.31
C ALA A 7 -10.33 3.51 -12.48
N ILE A 8 -9.42 3.26 -13.44
CA ILE A 8 -8.33 4.18 -13.77
C ILE A 8 -8.89 5.51 -14.30
N GLU A 9 -9.78 5.47 -15.29
CA GLU A 9 -10.31 6.70 -15.90
C GLU A 9 -11.03 7.61 -14.88
N LEU A 10 -11.78 7.02 -13.94
CA LEU A 10 -12.52 7.77 -12.92
C LEU A 10 -11.68 8.20 -11.71
N ARG A 11 -10.62 7.44 -11.36
CA ARG A 11 -9.95 7.55 -10.04
C ARG A 11 -8.42 7.45 -10.09
N TRP A 12 -7.80 7.68 -11.24
CA TRP A 12 -6.33 7.60 -11.38
C TRP A 12 -5.53 8.36 -10.29
N PRO A 13 -5.92 9.55 -9.79
CA PRO A 13 -5.12 10.25 -8.78
C PRO A 13 -5.13 9.50 -7.44
N VAL A 14 -6.28 8.91 -7.08
CA VAL A 14 -6.44 8.14 -5.84
C VAL A 14 -5.66 6.83 -5.95
N LEU A 15 -5.77 6.13 -7.07
CA LEU A 15 -5.02 4.89 -7.33
C LEU A 15 -3.51 5.12 -7.28
N LEU A 16 -3.03 6.25 -7.82
CA LEU A 16 -1.62 6.60 -7.79
C LEU A 16 -1.13 6.89 -6.36
N PHE A 17 -1.94 7.60 -5.56
CA PHE A 17 -1.63 7.84 -4.16
C PHE A 17 -1.59 6.55 -3.34
N GLU A 18 -2.57 5.67 -3.51
CA GLU A 18 -2.62 4.36 -2.86
C GLU A 18 -1.41 3.48 -3.24
N LEU A 19 -0.99 3.52 -4.51
CA LEU A 19 0.18 2.79 -4.99
C LEU A 19 1.48 3.29 -4.32
N ILE A 20 1.63 4.61 -4.15
CA ILE A 20 2.77 5.20 -3.44
C ILE A 20 2.80 4.74 -1.98
N PHE A 21 1.66 4.71 -1.31
CA PHE A 21 1.56 4.22 0.07
C PHE A 21 1.91 2.74 0.19
N LEU A 22 1.44 1.91 -0.75
CA LEU A 22 1.79 0.50 -0.79
C LEU A 22 3.30 0.29 -0.95
N ILE A 23 3.92 1.00 -1.91
CA ILE A 23 5.38 0.97 -2.12
C ILE A 23 6.11 1.43 -0.86
N GLY A 24 5.66 2.52 -0.22
CA GLY A 24 6.22 3.02 1.02
C GLY A 24 6.17 1.99 2.16
N GLY A 25 5.04 1.30 2.32
CA GLY A 25 4.87 0.22 3.29
C GLY A 25 5.84 -0.93 3.06
N ILE A 26 6.00 -1.38 1.80
CA ILE A 26 6.96 -2.43 1.43
C ILE A 26 8.40 -1.98 1.72
N LEU A 27 8.76 -0.73 1.37
CA LEU A 27 10.09 -0.18 1.64
C LEU A 27 10.38 -0.09 3.15
N LEU A 28 9.38 0.19 3.98
CA LEU A 28 9.51 0.16 5.44
C LEU A 28 9.82 -1.26 5.95
N ILE A 29 9.15 -2.28 5.41
CA ILE A 29 9.43 -3.69 5.76
C ILE A 29 10.87 -4.06 5.35
N VAL A 30 11.29 -3.71 4.14
CA VAL A 30 12.64 -3.98 3.62
C VAL A 30 13.70 -3.23 4.42
N SER A 31 13.47 -1.95 4.75
CA SER A 31 14.40 -1.16 5.56
C SER A 31 14.50 -1.69 6.99
N GLY A 32 13.40 -2.18 7.57
CA GLY A 32 13.39 -2.86 8.87
C GLY A 32 14.38 -4.03 8.89
N ARG A 33 14.43 -4.84 7.82
CA ARG A 33 15.42 -5.93 7.71
C ARG A 33 16.87 -5.41 7.74
N LYS A 34 17.16 -4.28 7.11
CA LYS A 34 18.50 -3.66 7.11
C LYS A 34 18.86 -3.12 8.49
N ILE A 35 17.92 -2.47 9.17
CA ILE A 35 18.10 -1.84 10.49
C ILE A 35 18.24 -2.87 11.61
N ARG A 36 17.81 -4.13 11.42
CA ARG A 36 17.93 -5.22 12.39
C ARG A 36 19.36 -5.41 12.93
N LYS A 37 20.39 -5.09 12.13
CA LYS A 37 21.79 -5.17 12.54
C LYS A 37 22.19 -4.07 13.55
N GLN A 38 21.47 -2.96 13.59
CA GLN A 38 21.74 -1.82 14.47
C GLN A 38 20.81 -1.82 15.70
N SER A 39 19.51 -2.02 15.48
CA SER A 39 18.50 -2.01 16.56
C SER A 39 17.38 -3.00 16.26
N LYS A 40 17.19 -3.96 17.17
CA LYS A 40 16.11 -4.96 17.07
C LYS A 40 14.73 -4.31 17.24
N ILE A 41 14.60 -3.34 18.15
CA ILE A 41 13.33 -2.65 18.42
C ILE A 41 12.93 -1.80 17.21
N SER A 42 13.84 -0.98 16.69
CA SER A 42 13.58 -0.14 15.51
C SER A 42 13.27 -0.99 14.28
N SER A 43 13.95 -2.13 14.12
CA SER A 43 13.62 -3.11 13.08
C SER A 43 12.20 -3.65 13.22
N LEU A 44 11.78 -4.01 14.43
CA LEU A 44 10.45 -4.55 14.69
C LEU A 44 9.37 -3.50 14.39
N LEU A 45 9.58 -2.26 14.85
CA LEU A 45 8.66 -1.14 14.61
C LEU A 45 8.52 -0.86 13.11
N ASN A 46 9.62 -0.78 12.36
CA ASN A 46 9.56 -0.57 10.90
C ASN A 46 8.81 -1.69 10.18
N MET A 47 9.02 -2.95 10.59
CA MET A 47 8.31 -4.08 10.00
C MET A 47 6.82 -4.03 10.31
N ILE A 48 6.44 -3.73 11.55
CA ILE A 48 5.02 -3.65 11.97
C ILE A 48 4.32 -2.49 11.25
N ILE A 49 4.91 -1.29 11.28
CA ILE A 49 4.33 -0.11 10.64
C ILE A 49 4.21 -0.34 9.13
N GLY A 50 5.26 -0.87 8.49
CA GLY A 50 5.24 -1.18 7.07
C GLY A 50 4.19 -2.23 6.71
N LEU A 51 4.02 -3.26 7.54
CA LEU A 51 2.99 -4.29 7.35
C LEU A 51 1.58 -3.71 7.47
N VAL A 52 1.32 -2.87 8.47
CA VAL A 52 0.02 -2.20 8.65
C VAL A 52 -0.29 -1.31 7.45
N ILE A 53 0.67 -0.49 7.00
CA ILE A 53 0.50 0.37 5.82
C ILE A 53 0.21 -0.48 4.58
N ALA A 54 0.94 -1.58 4.37
CA ALA A 54 0.72 -2.45 3.22
C ALA A 54 -0.68 -3.09 3.24
N LEU A 55 -1.13 -3.61 4.39
CA LEU A 55 -2.46 -4.21 4.53
C LEU A 55 -3.57 -3.18 4.30
N VAL A 56 -3.46 -1.99 4.89
CA VAL A 56 -4.43 -0.90 4.68
C VAL A 56 -4.46 -0.50 3.20
N SER A 57 -3.30 -0.31 2.57
CA SER A 57 -3.21 0.10 1.17
C SER A 57 -3.80 -0.96 0.22
N ILE A 58 -3.59 -2.25 0.50
CA ILE A 58 -4.20 -3.34 -0.28
C ILE A 58 -5.72 -3.33 -0.13
N TYR A 59 -6.21 -3.16 1.11
CA TYR A 59 -7.64 -3.09 1.38
C TYR A 59 -8.30 -1.89 0.67
N THR A 60 -7.68 -0.72 0.73
CA THR A 60 -8.22 0.48 0.05
C THR A 60 -8.14 0.35 -1.47
N LEU A 61 -7.04 -0.17 -2.04
CA LEU A 61 -6.95 -0.47 -3.48
C LEU A 61 -8.06 -1.40 -3.94
N TYR A 62 -8.30 -2.49 -3.21
CA TYR A 62 -9.39 -3.42 -3.52
C TYR A 62 -10.73 -2.70 -3.54
N TRP A 63 -11.01 -1.88 -2.53
CA TRP A 63 -12.26 -1.12 -2.45
C TRP A 63 -12.35 -0.02 -3.52
N THR A 64 -11.26 0.67 -3.85
CA THR A 64 -11.22 1.70 -4.89
C THR A 64 -11.54 1.11 -6.26
N ILE A 65 -11.04 -0.09 -6.55
CA ILE A 65 -11.36 -0.85 -7.76
C ILE A 65 -12.82 -1.35 -7.73
N MET A 66 -13.26 -1.95 -6.62
CA MET A 66 -14.62 -2.50 -6.50
C MET A 66 -15.72 -1.44 -6.44
N LEU A 67 -15.47 -0.25 -5.89
CA LEU A 67 -16.42 0.87 -5.98
C LEU A 67 -16.63 1.32 -7.42
N GLY A 68 -15.64 1.16 -8.31
CA GLY A 68 -15.79 1.40 -9.74
C GLY A 68 -16.77 0.43 -10.43
N TYR A 69 -17.08 -0.70 -9.78
CA TYR A 69 -18.09 -1.65 -10.23
C TYR A 69 -19.52 -1.21 -9.91
N ASN A 70 -19.73 -0.46 -8.83
CA ASN A 70 -21.06 -0.16 -8.27
C ASN A 70 -21.55 1.28 -8.57
N SER A 71 -21.03 1.91 -9.63
CA SER A 71 -21.49 3.20 -10.17
C SER A 71 -21.68 3.12 -11.67
#